data_AF-A0A9W8AN71-F1
#
_entry.id   AF-A0A9W8AN71-F1
#
_cell.length_a   1.000
_cell.length_b   1.000
_cell.length_c   1.000
_cell.angle_alpha   90.00
_cell.angle_beta   90.00
_cell.angle_gamma   90.00
#
_symmetry.space_group_name_H-M   'P 1'
#
loop_
_entity.id
_entity.type
_entity.pdbx_description
1 polymer ?
#
loop_
_entity_poly.entity_id
_entity_poly.type
_entity_poly.pdbx_seq_one_letter_code
_entity_poly.pdbx_strand_id
1 'polypeptide(L)'
;MALRDRLETQVARKKYQPDVWSSLIRDALNDRHSSDQIRDERVRDVFNRLLEVYPLASAQWVRYATYEFERSHYDKVEEIFSRALSNVRAVDLYKFYMDYIYKMNTTETGLPTSPQAHNTILQASEFVLNRVGIDKDSGALWSQYLAYLKKQQPQSQWEEQQKIEGLRAAYHRAIVVPMDHLEQIWKEYDAFENGINRFT
;
A
#
# COMPACT_ATOMS: atom_id res chain seq x y z
N MET A 1 37.75 -6.97 -14.27
CA MET A 1 36.82 -7.31 -13.18
C MET A 1 35.47 -6.72 -13.55
N ALA A 2 34.44 -7.54 -13.74
CA ALA A 2 33.13 -7.00 -14.13
C ALA A 2 32.64 -6.03 -13.05
N LEU A 3 31.93 -4.97 -13.44
CA LEU A 3 31.37 -3.98 -12.50
C LEU A 3 30.60 -4.68 -11.36
N ARG A 4 29.87 -5.75 -11.71
CA ARG A 4 29.19 -6.66 -10.79
C ARG A 4 30.11 -7.28 -9.73
N ASP A 5 31.20 -7.94 -10.11
CA ASP A 5 32.11 -8.61 -9.17
C ASP A 5 32.70 -7.62 -8.16
N ARG A 6 32.94 -6.38 -8.61
CA ARG A 6 33.36 -5.28 -7.74
C ARG A 6 32.29 -4.91 -6.72
N LEU A 7 31.03 -4.78 -7.15
CA LEU A 7 29.90 -4.44 -6.28
C LEU A 7 29.64 -5.56 -5.26
N GLU A 8 29.67 -6.82 -5.68
CA GLU A 8 29.51 -7.97 -4.78
C GLU A 8 30.62 -8.02 -3.71
N THR A 9 31.88 -7.77 -4.12
CA THR A 9 33.00 -7.68 -3.17
C THR A 9 32.82 -6.51 -2.19
N GLN A 10 32.25 -5.40 -2.65
CA GLN A 10 31.96 -4.24 -1.79
C GLN A 10 30.83 -4.52 -0.82
N VAL A 11 29.76 -5.18 -1.24
CA VAL A 11 28.66 -5.60 -0.33
C VAL A 11 29.19 -6.55 0.74
N ALA A 12 30.01 -7.53 0.37
CA ALA A 12 30.60 -8.46 1.32
C ALA A 12 31.47 -7.77 2.37
N ARG A 13 32.23 -6.74 1.98
CA ARG A 13 33.12 -5.98 2.88
C ARG A 13 32.38 -4.89 3.68
N LYS A 14 31.35 -4.29 3.10
CA LYS A 14 30.69 -3.08 3.61
C LYS A 14 29.17 -3.20 3.55
N LYS A 15 28.63 -4.29 4.10
CA LYS A 15 27.19 -4.61 4.06
C LYS A 15 26.27 -3.54 4.63
N TYR A 16 26.75 -2.65 5.49
CA TYR A 16 25.97 -1.56 6.08
C TYR A 16 26.10 -0.21 5.34
N GLN A 17 26.60 -0.20 4.10
CA GLN A 17 26.63 1.01 3.27
C GLN A 17 25.47 1.02 2.26
N PRO A 18 24.48 1.92 2.41
CA PRO A 18 23.31 1.97 1.53
C PRO A 18 23.62 2.23 0.05
N ASP A 19 24.67 3.00 -0.23
CA ASP A 19 25.06 3.37 -1.60
C ASP A 19 25.51 2.18 -2.44
N VAL A 20 26.18 1.21 -1.79
CA VAL A 20 26.66 -0.01 -2.45
C VAL A 20 25.48 -0.86 -2.88
N TRP A 21 24.49 -1.04 -2.00
CA TRP A 21 23.25 -1.73 -2.33
C TRP A 21 22.46 -1.00 -3.41
N SER A 22 22.36 0.32 -3.33
CA SER A 22 21.65 1.13 -4.33
C SER A 22 22.25 0.95 -5.73
N SER A 23 23.58 0.84 -5.79
CA SER A 23 24.32 0.55 -7.02
C SER A 23 24.10 -0.88 -7.51
N LEU A 24 24.10 -1.87 -6.60
CA LEU A 24 23.85 -3.27 -6.94
C LEU A 24 22.42 -3.51 -7.45
N ILE A 25 21.42 -2.91 -6.80
CA ILE A 25 20.02 -2.95 -7.28
C ILE A 25 19.92 -2.33 -8.66
N ARG A 26 20.55 -1.17 -8.88
CA ARG A 26 20.52 -0.49 -10.18
C ARG A 26 21.14 -1.36 -11.27
N ASP A 27 22.27 -2.02 -10.98
CA ASP A 27 22.92 -2.95 -11.91
C ASP A 27 22.02 -4.16 -12.22
N ALA A 28 21.38 -4.76 -11.22
CA ALA A 28 20.46 -5.88 -11.40
C ALA A 28 19.22 -5.51 -12.24
N LEU A 29 18.61 -4.35 -11.97
CA LEU A 29 17.43 -3.87 -12.71
C LEU A 29 17.74 -3.49 -14.16
N ASN A 30 18.94 -2.99 -14.42
CA ASN A 30 19.36 -2.55 -15.75
C ASN A 30 20.02 -3.66 -16.58
N ASP A 31 20.07 -4.89 -16.09
CA ASP A 31 20.56 -6.02 -16.86
C ASP A 31 19.62 -6.29 -18.05
N ARG A 32 20.03 -5.85 -19.25
CA ARG A 32 19.30 -6.06 -20.50
C ARG A 32 19.83 -7.23 -21.32
N HIS A 33 20.93 -7.83 -20.88
CA HIS A 33 21.60 -8.90 -21.62
C HIS A 33 21.12 -10.28 -21.17
N SER A 34 20.74 -10.42 -19.89
CA SER A 34 20.15 -11.64 -19.35
C SER A 34 18.72 -11.86 -19.83
N SER A 35 18.29 -13.13 -19.87
CA SER A 35 16.87 -13.46 -20.05
C SER A 35 16.03 -12.93 -18.88
N ASP A 36 14.73 -12.73 -19.10
CA ASP A 36 13.82 -12.21 -18.07
C ASP A 36 13.85 -13.03 -16.78
N GLN A 37 13.85 -14.36 -16.90
CA GLN A 37 13.91 -15.25 -15.74
C GLN A 37 15.20 -15.07 -14.93
N ILE A 38 16.35 -15.03 -15.59
CA ILE A 38 17.65 -14.84 -14.91
C ILE A 38 17.69 -13.47 -14.22
N ARG A 39 17.14 -12.44 -14.89
CA ARG A 39 17.04 -11.10 -14.35
C ARG A 39 16.14 -11.06 -13.10
N ASP A 40 15.00 -11.74 -13.12
CA ASP A 40 14.09 -11.80 -11.98
C ASP A 40 14.70 -12.50 -10.78
N GLU A 41 15.30 -13.67 -10.98
CA GLU A 41 16.02 -14.39 -9.92
C GLU A 41 17.12 -13.52 -9.32
N ARG A 42 17.84 -12.77 -10.16
CA ARG A 42 18.89 -11.87 -9.72
C ARG A 42 18.36 -10.67 -8.93
N VAL A 43 17.31 -10.02 -9.40
CA VAL A 43 16.70 -8.87 -8.71
C VAL A 43 16.15 -9.33 -7.35
N ARG A 44 15.49 -10.48 -7.30
CA ARG A 44 14.99 -11.10 -6.06
C ARG A 44 16.12 -11.40 -5.08
N ASP A 45 17.22 -12.00 -5.51
CA ASP A 45 18.40 -12.25 -4.66
C ASP A 45 18.92 -10.96 -4.01
N VAL A 46 19.14 -9.92 -4.82
CA VAL A 46 19.68 -8.65 -4.34
C VAL A 46 18.74 -7.99 -3.33
N PHE A 47 17.43 -7.94 -3.61
CA PHE A 47 16.46 -7.38 -2.66
C PHE A 47 16.34 -8.20 -1.38
N ASN A 48 16.30 -9.54 -1.47
CA ASN A 48 16.22 -10.40 -0.30
C ASN A 48 17.42 -10.18 0.64
N ARG A 49 18.64 -10.18 0.09
CA ARG A 49 19.87 -9.93 0.85
C ARG A 49 19.91 -8.52 1.45
N LEU A 50 19.43 -7.52 0.72
CA LEU A 50 19.33 -6.15 1.23
C LEU A 50 18.37 -6.06 2.42
N LEU A 51 17.19 -6.69 2.31
CA LEU A 51 16.12 -6.61 3.29
C LEU A 51 16.36 -7.48 4.52
N GLU A 52 17.28 -8.45 4.43
CA GLU A 52 17.87 -9.10 5.61
C GLU A 52 18.74 -8.13 6.44
N VAL A 53 19.46 -7.22 5.77
CA VAL A 53 20.31 -6.23 6.44
C VAL A 53 19.51 -5.02 6.91
N TYR A 54 18.53 -4.57 6.11
CA TYR A 54 17.68 -3.42 6.38
C TYR A 54 16.18 -3.79 6.35
N PRO A 55 15.71 -4.57 7.34
CA PRO A 55 14.33 -5.07 7.35
C PRO A 55 13.27 -3.97 7.48
N LEU A 56 13.63 -2.80 7.99
CA LEU A 56 12.73 -1.65 8.18
C LEU A 56 12.75 -0.64 7.02
N ALA A 57 13.50 -0.90 5.94
CA ALA A 57 13.60 0.01 4.80
C ALA A 57 12.35 -0.05 3.91
N SER A 58 11.28 0.63 4.32
CA SER A 58 9.98 0.66 3.61
C SER A 58 10.11 0.98 2.12
N ALA A 59 10.91 1.99 1.78
CA ALA A 59 11.14 2.39 0.40
C ALA A 59 11.71 1.24 -0.46
N GLN A 60 12.54 0.37 0.11
CA GLN A 60 13.10 -0.78 -0.62
C GLN A 60 12.09 -1.92 -0.73
N TRP A 61 11.26 -2.13 0.30
CA TRP A 61 10.12 -3.04 0.22
C TRP A 61 9.12 -2.64 -0.88
N VAL A 62 8.73 -1.36 -0.91
CA VAL A 62 7.83 -0.83 -1.94
C VAL A 62 8.45 -0.96 -3.32
N ARG A 63 9.74 -0.64 -3.47
CA ARG A 63 10.44 -0.77 -4.75
C ARG A 63 10.50 -2.23 -5.23
N TYR A 64 10.73 -3.18 -4.32
CA TYR A 64 10.74 -4.60 -4.65
C TYR A 64 9.34 -5.10 -5.05
N ALA A 65 8.32 -4.74 -4.27
CA ALA A 65 6.93 -5.10 -4.58
C ALA A 65 6.45 -4.48 -5.90
N THR A 66 6.83 -3.23 -6.18
CA THR A 66 6.54 -2.54 -7.46
C THR A 66 7.15 -3.30 -8.64
N TYR A 67 8.39 -3.75 -8.52
CA TYR A 67 9.07 -4.51 -9.58
C TYR A 67 8.33 -5.82 -9.91
N GLU A 68 7.93 -6.60 -8.90
CA GLU A 68 7.18 -7.85 -9.12
C GLU A 68 5.78 -7.56 -9.66
N PHE A 69 5.15 -6.48 -9.18
CA PHE A 69 3.83 -6.06 -9.61
C PHE A 69 3.79 -5.66 -11.09
N GLU A 70 4.77 -4.87 -11.57
CA GLU A 70 4.88 -4.46 -12.98
C GLU A 70 5.07 -5.65 -13.93
N ARG A 71 5.57 -6.78 -13.43
CA ARG A 71 5.73 -8.04 -14.17
C ARG A 71 4.58 -9.01 -13.98
N SER A 72 3.52 -8.61 -13.29
CA SER A 72 2.37 -9.46 -12.98
C SER A 72 2.71 -10.71 -12.14
N HIS A 73 3.80 -10.68 -11.37
CA HIS A 73 4.17 -11.74 -10.42
C HIS A 73 3.45 -11.55 -9.08
N TYR A 74 2.12 -11.66 -9.10
CA TYR A 74 1.27 -11.32 -7.95
C TYR A 74 1.49 -12.23 -6.73
N ASP A 75 1.83 -13.49 -6.96
CA ASP A 75 2.24 -14.43 -5.90
C ASP A 75 3.44 -13.90 -5.11
N LYS A 76 4.41 -13.29 -5.80
CA LYS A 76 5.60 -12.69 -5.17
C LYS A 76 5.29 -11.38 -4.46
N VAL A 77 4.38 -10.58 -4.99
CA VAL A 77 3.90 -9.37 -4.32
C VAL A 77 3.26 -9.72 -2.96
N GLU A 78 2.43 -10.77 -2.92
CA GLU A 78 1.79 -11.23 -1.67
C GLU A 78 2.80 -11.81 -0.66
N GLU A 79 3.80 -12.56 -1.14
CA GLU A 79 4.92 -13.03 -0.31
C GLU A 79 5.68 -11.87 0.35
N ILE A 80 5.92 -10.80 -0.42
CA ILE A 80 6.55 -9.57 0.06
C ILE A 80 5.69 -8.91 1.13
N PHE A 81 4.38 -8.76 0.91
CA PHE A 81 3.47 -8.16 1.90
C PHE A 81 3.43 -8.93 3.21
N SER A 82 3.39 -10.27 3.16
CA SER A 82 3.40 -11.13 4.34
C SER A 82 4.63 -10.87 5.23
N ARG A 83 5.80 -10.68 4.60
CA ARG A 83 7.07 -10.39 5.30
C ARG A 83 7.17 -8.93 5.77
N ALA A 84 6.73 -7.98 4.95
CA ALA A 84 6.95 -6.57 5.20
C ALA A 84 5.94 -5.99 6.21
N LEU A 85 4.65 -6.30 6.07
CA LEU A 85 3.57 -5.72 6.89
C LEU A 85 3.56 -6.24 8.34
N SER A 86 4.23 -7.37 8.60
CA SER A 86 4.41 -7.89 9.97
C SER A 86 5.47 -7.11 10.76
N ASN A 87 6.44 -6.50 10.07
CA ASN A 87 7.62 -5.89 10.69
C ASN A 87 7.68 -4.37 10.56
N VAL A 88 7.15 -3.82 9.47
CA VAL A 88 7.31 -2.41 9.09
C VAL A 88 6.00 -1.65 9.25
N ARG A 89 6.01 -0.60 10.08
CA ARG A 89 4.89 0.32 10.28
C ARG A 89 5.12 1.63 9.52
N ALA A 90 5.17 1.56 8.19
CA ALA A 90 5.46 2.71 7.35
C ALA A 90 4.30 2.98 6.39
N VAL A 91 3.77 4.21 6.41
CA VAL A 91 2.56 4.59 5.69
C VAL A 91 2.66 4.36 4.18
N ASP A 92 3.82 4.59 3.58
CA ASP A 92 4.12 4.35 2.16
C ASP A 92 3.91 2.88 1.75
N LEU A 93 4.37 1.93 2.57
CA LEU A 93 4.20 0.51 2.34
C LEU A 93 2.72 0.11 2.41
N TYR A 94 2.00 0.62 3.40
CA TYR A 94 0.57 0.34 3.56
C TYR A 94 -0.28 1.00 2.46
N LYS A 95 0.11 2.19 1.97
CA LYS A 95 -0.50 2.81 0.78
C LYS A 95 -0.37 1.91 -0.44
N PHE A 96 0.85 1.43 -0.72
CA PHE A 96 1.08 0.50 -1.83
C PHE A 96 0.28 -0.81 -1.69
N TYR A 97 0.20 -1.35 -0.47
CA TYR A 97 -0.65 -2.51 -0.16
C TYR A 97 -2.13 -2.25 -0.45
N MET A 98 -2.66 -1.10 0.00
CA MET A 98 -4.06 -0.75 -0.26
C MET A 98 -4.33 -0.57 -1.75
N ASP A 99 -3.44 0.10 -2.48
CA ASP A 99 -3.57 0.28 -3.93
C ASP A 99 -3.57 -1.07 -4.66
N TYR A 100 -2.74 -2.03 -4.23
CA TYR A 100 -2.78 -3.41 -4.73
C TYR A 100 -4.13 -4.08 -4.47
N ILE A 101 -4.62 -4.03 -3.22
CA ILE A 101 -5.91 -4.65 -2.84
C ILE A 101 -7.05 -4.06 -3.66
N TYR A 102 -7.12 -2.73 -3.78
CA TYR A 102 -8.14 -2.06 -4.58
C TYR A 102 -8.05 -2.49 -6.04
N LYS A 103 -6.85 -2.50 -6.63
CA LYS A 103 -6.68 -2.89 -8.03
C LYS A 103 -7.10 -4.33 -8.31
N MET A 104 -6.89 -5.26 -7.36
CA MET A 104 -7.29 -6.65 -7.52
C MET A 104 -8.78 -6.91 -7.27
N ASN A 105 -9.43 -6.06 -6.47
CA ASN A 105 -10.77 -6.31 -5.96
C ASN A 105 -11.81 -5.33 -6.50
N THR A 106 -11.43 -4.37 -7.34
CA THR A 106 -12.35 -3.42 -7.95
C THR A 106 -12.35 -3.48 -9.47
N THR A 107 -13.49 -3.12 -10.06
CA THR A 107 -13.65 -2.89 -11.50
C THR A 107 -12.99 -1.58 -11.91
N GLU A 108 -12.91 -1.30 -13.21
CA GLU A 108 -12.43 -0.03 -13.74
C GLU A 108 -13.22 1.19 -13.21
N THR A 109 -14.48 0.98 -12.82
CA THR A 109 -15.33 2.01 -12.20
C THR A 109 -15.09 2.20 -10.70
N GLY A 110 -14.20 1.39 -10.10
CA GLY A 110 -13.86 1.42 -8.68
C GLY A 110 -14.90 0.77 -7.76
N LEU A 111 -15.78 -0.07 -8.30
CA LEU A 111 -16.76 -0.86 -7.55
C LEU A 111 -16.19 -2.25 -7.27
N PRO A 112 -16.55 -2.90 -6.14
CA PRO A 112 -16.08 -4.25 -5.85
C PRO A 112 -16.54 -5.24 -6.93
N THR A 113 -15.66 -6.17 -7.31
CA THR A 113 -15.97 -7.20 -8.33
C THR A 113 -16.92 -8.28 -7.82
N SER A 114 -16.98 -8.50 -6.51
CA SER A 114 -17.86 -9.45 -5.85
C SER A 114 -18.13 -9.04 -4.39
N PRO A 115 -19.13 -9.63 -3.72
CA PRO A 115 -19.35 -9.42 -2.28
C PRO A 115 -18.13 -9.82 -1.43
N GLN A 116 -17.39 -10.86 -1.85
CA GLN A 116 -16.14 -11.26 -1.21
C GLN A 116 -15.07 -10.18 -1.39
N ALA A 117 -14.93 -9.62 -2.59
CA ALA A 117 -14.00 -8.54 -2.88
C ALA A 117 -14.30 -7.29 -2.04
N HIS A 118 -15.59 -6.97 -1.86
CA HIS A 118 -16.03 -5.90 -0.96
C HIS A 118 -15.56 -6.13 0.48
N ASN A 119 -15.80 -7.33 1.02
CA ASN A 119 -15.36 -7.68 2.38
C ASN A 119 -13.82 -7.62 2.52
N THR A 120 -13.08 -8.09 1.51
CA THR A 120 -11.62 -8.01 1.49
C THR A 120 -11.14 -6.57 1.56
N ILE A 121 -11.73 -5.66 0.78
CA ILE A 121 -11.36 -4.24 0.79
C ILE A 121 -11.64 -3.61 2.15
N LEU A 122 -12.79 -3.89 2.76
CA LEU A 122 -13.14 -3.36 4.08
C LEU A 122 -12.18 -3.89 5.16
N GLN A 123 -11.91 -5.20 5.17
CA GLN A 123 -10.99 -5.82 6.13
C GLN A 123 -9.56 -5.29 5.98
N ALA A 124 -9.08 -5.15 4.74
CA ALA A 124 -7.76 -4.58 4.46
C ALA A 124 -7.69 -3.12 4.92
N SER A 125 -8.72 -2.31 4.61
CA SER A 125 -8.77 -0.90 5.02
C SER A 125 -8.74 -0.76 6.54
N GLU A 126 -9.56 -1.53 7.27
CA GLU A 126 -9.55 -1.54 8.72
C GLU A 126 -8.20 -2.00 9.30
N PHE A 127 -7.61 -3.06 8.73
CA PHE A 127 -6.27 -3.51 9.12
C PHE A 127 -5.23 -2.39 8.97
N VAL A 128 -5.23 -1.68 7.85
CA VAL A 128 -4.28 -0.59 7.58
C VAL A 128 -4.50 0.60 8.51
N LEU A 129 -5.74 1.06 8.66
CA LEU A 129 -6.07 2.20 9.50
C LEU A 129 -5.79 1.91 10.98
N ASN A 130 -5.97 0.67 11.45
CA ASN A 130 -5.59 0.27 12.80
C ASN A 130 -4.08 0.20 13.02
N ARG A 131 -3.28 0.05 11.96
CA ARG A 131 -1.81 -0.05 12.05
C ARG A 131 -1.11 1.29 11.90
N VAL A 132 -1.55 2.11 10.94
CA VAL A 132 -0.87 3.36 10.55
C VAL A 132 -1.83 4.56 10.41
N GLY A 133 -3.11 4.41 10.73
CA GLY A 133 -4.11 5.47 10.56
C GLY A 133 -3.97 6.65 11.54
N ILE A 134 -3.14 6.55 12.57
CA ILE A 134 -2.84 7.67 13.47
C ILE A 134 -1.63 8.50 13.03
N ASP A 135 -0.96 8.08 11.95
CA ASP A 135 0.24 8.76 11.45
C ASP A 135 -0.14 10.07 10.73
N LYS A 136 0.72 11.08 10.83
CA LYS A 136 0.50 12.39 10.19
C LYS A 136 0.39 12.30 8.65
N ASP A 137 1.00 11.29 8.03
CA ASP A 137 1.03 11.09 6.58
C ASP A 137 -0.08 10.14 6.10
N SER A 138 -0.95 9.68 7.00
CA SER A 138 -2.01 8.70 6.73
C SER A 138 -3.24 9.29 6.01
N GLY A 139 -3.30 10.60 5.78
CA GLY A 139 -4.49 11.26 5.25
C GLY A 139 -5.00 10.68 3.93
N ALA A 140 -4.11 10.31 3.01
CA ALA A 140 -4.53 9.67 1.76
C ALA A 140 -5.17 8.28 1.96
N LEU A 141 -4.80 7.52 3.00
CA LEU A 141 -5.44 6.24 3.35
C LEU A 141 -6.87 6.46 3.84
N TRP A 142 -7.06 7.45 4.72
CA TRP A 142 -8.39 7.84 5.19
C TRP A 142 -9.27 8.34 4.04
N SER A 143 -8.74 9.21 3.18
CA SER A 143 -9.45 9.72 2.01
C SER A 143 -9.87 8.59 1.05
N GLN A 144 -8.97 7.62 0.77
CA GLN A 144 -9.29 6.47 -0.07
C GLN A 144 -10.41 5.62 0.54
N TYR A 145 -10.34 5.32 1.84
CA TYR A 145 -11.37 4.55 2.54
C TYR A 145 -12.72 5.26 2.57
N LEU A 146 -12.75 6.55 2.93
CA LEU A 146 -13.98 7.36 2.93
C LEU A 146 -14.59 7.44 1.52
N ALA A 147 -13.77 7.65 0.49
CA ALA A 147 -14.22 7.66 -0.90
C ALA A 147 -14.83 6.31 -1.32
N TYR A 148 -14.24 5.20 -0.88
CA TYR A 148 -14.78 3.86 -1.14
C TYR A 148 -16.14 3.63 -0.49
N LEU A 149 -16.29 4.00 0.80
CA LEU A 149 -17.58 3.92 1.50
C LEU A 149 -18.65 4.78 0.81
N LYS A 150 -18.29 5.99 0.37
CA LYS A 150 -19.21 6.89 -0.36
C LYS A 150 -19.72 6.29 -1.66
N LYS A 151 -18.89 5.56 -2.40
CA LYS A 151 -19.23 4.95 -3.70
C LYS A 151 -20.16 3.76 -3.61
N GLN A 152 -20.34 3.15 -2.43
CA GLN A 152 -21.26 2.02 -2.26
C GLN A 152 -22.69 2.43 -2.61
N GLN A 153 -23.38 1.58 -3.37
CA GLN A 153 -24.76 1.81 -3.78
C GLN A 153 -25.69 0.88 -2.98
N PRO A 154 -26.35 1.37 -1.93
CA PRO A 154 -27.31 0.57 -1.17
C PRO A 154 -28.52 0.25 -2.04
N GLN A 155 -29.02 -0.98 -1.92
CA GLN A 155 -30.22 -1.47 -2.62
C GLN A 155 -31.48 -1.38 -1.76
N SER A 156 -31.32 -1.10 -0.46
CA SER A 156 -32.42 -0.95 0.48
C SER A 156 -32.21 0.23 1.42
N GLN A 157 -33.30 0.74 1.98
CA GLN A 157 -33.26 1.80 3.00
C GLN A 157 -32.44 1.38 4.23
N TRP A 158 -32.45 0.09 4.58
CA TRP A 158 -31.65 -0.44 5.67
C TRP A 158 -30.15 -0.37 5.36
N GLU A 159 -29.73 -0.74 4.15
CA GLU A 159 -28.33 -0.60 3.71
C GLU A 159 -27.90 0.86 3.63
N GLU A 160 -28.81 1.76 3.26
CA GLU A 160 -28.55 3.20 3.26
C GLU A 160 -28.26 3.72 4.67
N GLN A 161 -29.02 3.28 5.67
CA GLN A 161 -28.74 3.61 7.07
C GLN A 161 -27.40 3.03 7.55
N GLN A 162 -27.07 1.79 7.20
CA GLN A 162 -25.77 1.18 7.52
C GLN A 162 -24.61 1.96 6.90
N LYS A 163 -24.75 2.39 5.65
CA LYS A 163 -23.76 3.22 4.96
C LYS A 163 -23.58 4.56 5.66
N ILE A 164 -24.67 5.24 6.03
CA ILE A 164 -24.62 6.52 6.74
C ILE A 164 -23.86 6.36 8.07
N GLU A 165 -24.21 5.34 8.86
CA GLU A 165 -23.57 5.12 10.16
C GLU A 165 -22.09 4.74 10.02
N GLY A 166 -21.75 3.88 9.05
CA GLY A 166 -20.36 3.53 8.75
C GLY A 166 -19.53 4.73 8.31
N LEU A 167 -20.08 5.59 7.44
CA LEU A 167 -19.42 6.83 7.03
C LEU A 167 -19.19 7.79 8.19
N ARG A 168 -20.21 8.00 9.04
CA ARG A 168 -20.11 8.84 10.23
C ARG A 168 -19.02 8.34 11.17
N ALA A 169 -19.03 7.04 11.49
CA ALA A 169 -18.02 6.42 12.34
C ALA A 169 -16.61 6.58 11.76
N ALA A 170 -16.44 6.39 10.44
CA ALA A 170 -15.15 6.58 9.77
C ALA A 170 -14.68 8.05 9.82
N TYR A 171 -15.58 9.02 9.59
CA TYR A 171 -15.24 10.43 9.72
C TYR A 171 -14.81 10.80 11.13
N HIS A 172 -15.57 10.38 12.15
CA HIS A 172 -15.24 10.66 13.56
C HIS A 172 -13.87 10.11 13.95
N ARG A 173 -13.50 8.92 13.45
CA ARG A 173 -12.15 8.37 13.65
C ARG A 173 -11.07 9.17 12.93
N ALA A 174 -11.35 9.66 11.73
CA ALA A 174 -10.38 10.39 10.91
C ALA A 174 -10.10 11.80 11.47
N ILE A 175 -11.13 12.58 11.80
CA ILE A 175 -11.01 14.00 12.17
C ILE A 175 -10.23 14.25 13.47
N VAL A 176 -10.08 13.22 14.31
CA VAL A 176 -9.31 13.33 15.56
C VAL A 176 -7.81 13.07 15.35
N VAL A 177 -7.40 12.65 14.15
CA VAL A 177 -5.99 12.41 13.81
C VAL A 177 -5.39 13.70 13.23
N PRO A 178 -4.30 14.23 13.80
CA PRO A 178 -3.59 15.37 13.24
C PRO A 178 -2.76 14.93 12.01
N MET A 179 -3.42 14.93 10.85
CA MET A 179 -2.85 14.50 9.57
C MET A 179 -2.94 15.58 8.50
N ASP A 180 -2.14 15.43 7.45
CA ASP A 180 -2.05 16.32 6.28
C ASP A 180 -3.39 16.63 5.59
N HIS A 181 -4.33 15.68 5.53
CA HIS A 181 -5.64 15.84 4.87
C HIS A 181 -6.78 16.27 5.81
N LEU A 182 -6.49 16.67 7.06
CA LEU A 182 -7.51 16.93 8.07
C LEU A 182 -8.55 17.98 7.65
N GLU A 183 -8.11 19.12 7.08
CA GLU A 183 -9.04 20.17 6.64
C GLU A 183 -9.98 19.72 5.53
N GLN A 184 -9.47 18.92 4.59
CA GLN A 184 -10.28 18.37 3.51
C GLN A 184 -11.34 17.43 4.07
N ILE A 185 -10.92 16.49 4.92
CA ILE A 185 -11.82 15.49 5.52
C ILE A 185 -12.88 16.18 6.39
N TRP A 186 -12.51 17.23 7.14
CA TRP A 186 -13.46 18.02 7.92
C TRP A 186 -14.52 18.70 7.05
N LYS A 187 -14.12 19.33 5.93
CA LYS A 187 -15.06 19.94 4.98
C LYS A 187 -16.00 18.91 4.37
N GLU A 188 -15.48 17.74 4.03
CA GLU A 188 -16.28 16.63 3.51
C GLU A 188 -17.26 16.07 4.55
N TYR A 189 -16.86 16.04 5.83
CA TYR A 189 -17.72 15.64 6.94
C TYR A 189 -18.87 16.63 7.17
N ASP A 190 -18.57 17.93 7.22
CA ASP A 190 -19.59 18.98 7.38
C ASP A 190 -20.61 18.95 6.22
N ALA A 191 -20.14 18.80 4.98
CA ALA A 191 -21.02 18.64 3.83
C ALA A 191 -21.89 17.37 3.92
N PHE A 192 -21.33 16.27 4.43
CA PHE A 192 -22.03 15.01 4.62
C PHE A 192 -23.17 15.13 5.65
N GLU A 193 -22.91 15.66 6.85
CA GLU A 193 -23.96 15.81 7.89
C GLU A 193 -25.04 16.82 7.47
N ASN A 194 -24.64 17.95 6.86
CA ASN A 194 -25.60 18.92 6.31
C ASN A 194 -26.45 18.35 5.17
N GLY A 195 -25.93 17.37 4.43
CA GLY A 195 -26.66 16.65 3.40
C GLY A 195 -27.72 15.72 3.96
N ILE A 196 -27.43 15.03 5.07
CA ILE A 196 -28.35 14.08 5.72
C ILE A 196 -29.50 14.82 6.41
N ASN A 197 -29.19 15.91 7.13
CA ASN A 197 -30.18 16.68 7.90
C ASN A 197 -31.28 17.33 7.03
N ARG A 198 -31.17 17.31 5.70
CA ARG A 198 -32.22 17.78 4.78
C ARG A 198 -33.28 16.72 4.45
N PHE A 199 -33.03 15.45 4.78
CA PHE A 199 -33.92 14.32 4.51
C PHE A 199 -34.66 13.80 5.75
N THR A 200 -34.35 14.35 6.93
CA THR A 200 -35.03 14.12 8.21
C THR A 200 -35.78 15.37 8.63
#